data_AF-A0A7C2FKG3-F1
#
_entry.id   AF-A0A7C2FKG3-F1
#
_cell.length_a   1.000
_cell.length_b   1.000
_cell.length_c   1.000
_cell.angle_alpha   90.00
_cell.angle_beta   90.00
_cell.angle_gamma   90.00
#
_symmetry.space_group_name_H-M   'P 1'
#
loop_
_entity.id
_entity.type
_entity.pdbx_description
1 polymer ?
#
loop_
_entity_poly.entity_id
_entity_poly.type
_entity_poly.pdbx_seq_one_letter_code
_entity_poly.pdbx_strand_id
1 'polypeptide(L)' 'MFNERNHFKVVNESLSGQRAVDEDTFSSVAVLAERLERLKRTSNIFANITFSPQAEELACCEMVSALS' A
#
# COMPACT_ATOMS: atom_id res chain seq x y z
N MET A 1 9.87 20.49 1.14
CA MET A 1 8.41 20.69 1.18
C MET A 1 7.78 19.34 0.88
N PHE A 2 7.38 18.59 1.92
CA PHE A 2 6.80 17.26 1.72
C PHE A 2 5.39 17.45 1.18
N ASN A 3 5.26 17.46 -0.14
CA ASN A 3 3.96 17.26 -0.76
C ASN A 3 3.64 15.79 -0.48
N GLU A 4 3.05 15.50 0.68
CA GLU A 4 2.57 14.16 1.02
C GLU A 4 1.55 13.78 -0.06
N ARG A 5 2.03 13.07 -1.08
CA ARG A 5 1.16 12.40 -2.04
C ARG A 5 0.15 11.62 -1.20
N ASN A 6 -1.12 11.80 -1.51
CA ASN A 6 -2.17 11.08 -0.81
C ASN A 6 -2.12 9.63 -1.28
N HIS A 7 -1.30 8.82 -0.60
CA HIS A 7 -1.09 7.41 -0.92
C HIS A 7 -2.40 6.62 -0.87
N PHE A 8 -3.34 6.99 0.00
CA PHE A 8 -4.68 6.40 0.01
C PHE A 8 -5.44 6.69 -1.28
N LYS A 9 -5.37 7.93 -1.80
CA LYS A 9 -6.01 8.29 -3.07
C LYS A 9 -5.42 7.50 -4.23
N VAL A 10 -4.10 7.42 -4.32
CA VAL A 10 -3.39 6.65 -5.36
C VAL A 10 -3.82 5.19 -5.37
N VAL A 11 -3.80 4.53 -4.22
CA VAL A 11 -4.18 3.12 -4.10
C VAL A 11 -5.66 2.93 -4.38
N ASN A 12 -6.52 3.83 -3.88
CA ASN A 12 -7.96 3.76 -4.12
C ASN A 12 -8.33 3.93 -5.61
N GLU A 13 -7.75 4.91 -6.30
CA GLU A 13 -7.96 5.11 -7.73
C GLU A 13 -7.51 3.90 -8.54
N SER A 14 -6.40 3.25 -8.13
CA SER A 14 -5.89 2.04 -8.79
C SER A 14 -6.80 0.85 -8.57
N LEU A 15 -7.22 0.61 -7.33
CA LEU A 15 -8.16 -0.47 -6.97
C LEU A 15 -9.55 -0.28 -7.61
N SER A 16 -9.97 0.97 -7.81
CA SER A 16 -11.24 1.31 -8.45
C SER A 16 -11.17 1.28 -9.98
N GLY A 17 -9.99 0.99 -10.56
CA GLY A 17 -9.77 1.01 -12.01
C GLY A 17 -9.83 2.40 -12.65
N GLN A 18 -9.80 3.47 -11.84
CA GLN A 18 -9.77 4.86 -12.32
C GLN A 18 -8.38 5.25 -12.86
N ARG A 19 -7.34 4.53 -12.44
CA ARG A 19 -5.99 4.61 -12.99
C ARG A 19 -5.40 3.21 -13.16
N ALA A 20 -4.36 3.12 -13.97
CA ALA A 20 -3.56 1.91 -14.08
C ALA A 20 -2.80 1.64 -12.76
N VAL A 21 -2.51 0.36 -12.52
CA VAL A 21 -1.56 -0.06 -11.49
C VAL A 21 -0.16 0.12 -12.07
N ASP A 22 0.62 1.03 -11.49
CA ASP A 22 1.98 1.37 -11.93
C ASP A 22 2.93 1.56 -10.73
N GLU A 23 4.19 1.91 -10.98
CA GLU A 23 5.23 2.07 -9.95
C GLU A 23 4.83 3.03 -8.82
N ASP A 24 4.03 4.06 -9.11
CA ASP A 24 3.53 5.00 -8.09
C ASP A 24 2.45 4.35 -7.20
N THR A 25 1.66 3.42 -7.74
CA THR A 25 0.74 2.59 -6.96
C THR A 25 1.51 1.69 -6.00
N PHE A 26 2.53 0.97 -6.48
CA PHE A 26 3.35 0.09 -5.65
C PHE A 26 4.10 0.85 -4.56
N SER A 27 4.75 1.96 -4.93
CA SER A 27 5.42 2.86 -3.97
C SER A 27 4.45 3.37 -2.90
N SER A 28 3.21 3.67 -3.27
CA SER A 28 2.19 4.12 -2.32
C SER A 28 1.71 3.01 -1.40
N VAL A 29 1.55 1.78 -1.90
CA VAL A 29 1.23 0.60 -1.08
C VAL A 29 2.36 0.32 -0.08
N ALA A 30 3.62 0.37 -0.51
CA ALA A 30 4.78 0.17 0.36
C ALA A 30 4.84 1.19 1.52
N VAL A 31 4.59 2.48 1.22
CA VAL A 31 4.52 3.52 2.27
C VAL A 31 3.38 3.25 3.25
N LEU A 32 2.21 2.86 2.77
CA LEU A 32 1.08 2.51 3.64
C LEU A 32 1.39 1.28 4.50
N ALA A 33 2.08 0.28 3.95
CA ALA A 33 2.50 -0.91 4.67
C ALA A 33 3.49 -0.57 5.81
N GLU A 34 4.49 0.27 5.54
CA GLU A 34 5.42 0.77 6.57
C GLU A 34 4.66 1.51 7.68
N ARG A 35 3.73 2.40 7.31
CA ARG A 35 2.92 3.15 8.28
C ARG A 35 2.07 2.22 9.15
N LEU A 36 1.47 1.18 8.56
CA LEU A 36 0.71 0.18 9.30
C LEU A 36 1.61 -0.62 10.25
N GLU A 37 2.81 -1.03 9.81
CA GLU A 37 3.77 -1.72 10.67
C GLU A 37 4.19 -0.86 11.87
N ARG A 38 4.46 0.44 11.64
CA ARG A 38 4.77 1.39 12.72
C ARG A 38 3.63 1.57 13.69
N LEU A 39 2.39 1.59 13.20
CA LEU A 39 1.19 1.67 14.02
C LEU A 39 1.05 0.41 14.89
N LYS A 40 1.27 -0.78 14.32
CA LYS A 40 1.30 -2.06 15.03
C LYS A 40 2.36 -2.09 16.14
N ARG A 41 3.53 -1.50 15.89
CA ARG A 41 4.60 -1.38 16.90
C ARG A 41 4.24 -0.44 18.05
N THR A 42 3.34 0.52 17.84
CA THR A 42 2.95 1.50 18.87
C THR A 42 1.96 0.90 19.87
N SER A 43 1.07 0.01 19.44
CA SER A 43 0.14 -0.66 20.34
C SER A 43 -0.39 -1.96 19.76
N ASN A 44 -0.52 -2.97 20.63
CA ASN A 44 -1.07 -4.28 20.28
C ASN A 44 -2.54 -4.23 19.83
N ILE A 45 -3.26 -3.14 20.09
CA ILE A 45 -4.65 -2.96 19.60
C ILE A 45 -4.74 -2.98 18.07
N PHE A 46 -3.64 -2.63 17.39
CA PHE A 46 -3.58 -2.61 15.93
C PHE A 46 -3.06 -3.92 15.32
N ALA A 47 -2.70 -4.92 16.14
CA ALA A 47 -2.06 -6.15 15.67
C ALA A 47 -2.90 -6.87 14.61
N ASN A 48 -4.23 -6.85 14.77
CA ASN A 48 -5.18 -7.52 13.87
C ASN A 48 -5.69 -6.64 12.72
N ILE A 49 -5.13 -5.44 12.54
CA ILE A 49 -5.45 -4.57 11.41
C ILE A 49 -4.59 -4.99 10.22
N THR A 50 -5.24 -5.34 9.11
CA THR A 50 -4.57 -5.74 7.86
C THR A 50 -5.18 -4.98 6.69
N PHE A 51 -4.52 -5.04 5.53
CA PHE A 51 -5.10 -4.55 4.29
C PHE A 51 -6.27 -5.43 3.86
N SER A 52 -7.12 -4.89 2.99
CA SER A 52 -8.10 -5.70 2.27
C SER A 52 -7.38 -6.64 1.30
N PRO A 53 -8.00 -7.78 0.91
CA PRO A 53 -7.36 -8.75 0.01
C PRO A 53 -6.82 -8.13 -1.29
N GLN A 54 -7.53 -7.15 -1.84
CA GLN A 54 -7.14 -6.47 -3.08
C GLN A 54 -5.90 -5.58 -2.88
N ALA A 55 -5.80 -4.91 -1.74
CA ALA A 55 -4.63 -4.09 -1.42
C ALA A 55 -3.42 -4.97 -1.02
N GLU A 56 -3.66 -6.14 -0.43
CA GLU A 56 -2.62 -7.13 -0.13
C GLU A 56 -2.05 -7.76 -1.40
N GLU A 57 -2.89 -8.04 -2.41
CA GLU A 57 -2.43 -8.51 -3.72
C GLU A 57 -1.52 -7.49 -4.40
N LEU A 58 -1.84 -6.19 -4.33
CA LEU A 58 -0.96 -5.13 -4.82
C LEU A 58 0.38 -5.08 -4.09
N ALA A 59 0.38 -5.33 -2.77
CA ALA A 59 1.62 -5.38 -1.97
C ALA A 59 2.48 -6.61 -2.31
N CYS A 60 1.85 -7.75 -2.61
CA CYS A 60 2.54 -8.99 -2.96
C CYS A 60 3.07 -9.00 -4.40
N CYS A 61 2.41 -8.30 -5.33
CA CYS A 61 2.78 -8.28 -6.76
C CYS A 61 4.15 -7.65 -7.05
N GLU A 62 4.72 -6.82 -6.16
CA GLU A 62 6.10 -6.32 -6.32
C GLU A 62 7.15 -7.46 -6.40
N MET A 63 6.88 -8.61 -5.80
CA MET A 63 7.83 -9.73 -5.80
C MET A 63 7.85 -10.53 -7.12
N VAL A 64 6.84 -10.39 -7.98
CA VAL A 64 6.76 -11.21 -9.22
C VAL A 64 7.49 -10.54 -10.40
N SER A 65 7.55 -9.20 -10.44
CA SER A 65 8.26 -8.47 -11.51
C SER A 65 9.76 -8.34 -11.28
N ALA A 66 10.27 -8.57 -10.07
CA ALA A 66 11.71 -8.57 -9.78
C ALA A 66 12.41 -9.92 -10.06
N LEU A 67 11.65 -10.94 -10.49
CA LEU A 67 12.15 -12.30 -10.77
C LEU A 67 11.93 -12.76 -12.22
N SER A 68 11.48 -11.89 -13.12
CA SER A 68 11.31 -12.19 -14.57
C SER A 68 12.32 -11.46 -15.44
#